data_AF-A0A2E7JQ51-F1
#
_entry.id   AF-A0A2E7JQ51-F1
#
_cell.length_a   1.000
_cell.length_b   1.000
_cell.length_c   1.000
_cell.angle_alpha   90.00
_cell.angle_beta   90.00
_cell.angle_gamma   90.00
#
_symmetry.space_group_name_H-M   'P 1'
#
loop_
_entity.id
_entity.type
_entity.pdbx_description
1 polymer ?
#
loop_
_entity_poly.entity_id
_entity_poly.type
_entity_poly.pdbx_seq_one_letter_code
_entity_poly.pdbx_strand_id
1 'polypeptide(L)'
;MSAQALYAAWVDSPSRRFDRLRAQWPGAADRRGGGGRRGGALRLARPGDIARLGLLASAAVVLFVFESLAPRPLPWMKLGLGNLPVLVALWSFGGAPALAVSAVKLIVGGLIGGGLAGPAFVIGGGAGLASWLAMVAVRRVAGALFSVVGVSMWGALAHQLSQLALAHLYIGQASLFGLVPLALLTALLSGGLIGLLAWWTLAQLAKIGWLDRR
;
A
#
# COMPACT_ATOMS: atom_id res chain seq x y z
N MET A 1 8.16 -14.67 -36.04
CA MET A 1 6.96 -14.62 -35.18
C MET A 1 6.07 -13.48 -35.66
N SER A 2 4.83 -13.74 -36.07
CA SER A 2 3.93 -12.71 -36.63
C SER A 2 3.36 -11.81 -35.52
N ALA A 3 3.06 -10.55 -35.85
CA ALA A 3 2.51 -9.56 -34.91
C ALA A 3 1.20 -10.02 -34.23
N GLN A 4 0.41 -10.85 -34.91
CA GLN A 4 -0.81 -11.47 -34.34
C GLN A 4 -0.50 -12.49 -33.23
N ALA A 5 0.61 -13.22 -33.32
CA ALA A 5 1.02 -14.16 -32.27
C ALA A 5 1.54 -13.43 -31.01
N LEU A 6 2.18 -12.29 -31.18
CA LEU A 6 2.60 -11.42 -30.06
C LEU A 6 1.41 -10.71 -29.40
N TYR A 7 0.42 -10.29 -30.18
CA TYR A 7 -0.83 -9.71 -29.66
C TYR A 7 -1.68 -10.74 -28.91
N ALA A 8 -1.84 -11.95 -29.47
CA ALA A 8 -2.55 -13.05 -28.81
C ALA A 8 -1.87 -13.48 -27.49
N ALA A 9 -0.53 -13.53 -27.44
CA ALA A 9 0.21 -13.83 -26.22
C ALA A 9 0.13 -12.71 -25.15
N TRP A 10 -0.06 -11.46 -25.57
CA TRP A 10 -0.20 -10.30 -24.69
C TRP A 10 -1.60 -10.19 -24.07
N VAL A 11 -2.65 -10.54 -24.83
CA VAL A 11 -4.05 -10.49 -24.38
C VAL A 11 -4.42 -11.67 -23.46
N ASP A 12 -3.86 -12.86 -23.66
CA ASP A 12 -4.25 -14.09 -22.92
C ASP A 12 -3.53 -14.31 -21.56
N SER A 13 -2.72 -13.36 -21.10
CA SER A 13 -1.76 -13.58 -20.00
C SER A 13 -1.78 -12.65 -18.76
N PRO A 14 -2.83 -11.87 -18.42
CA PRO A 14 -2.90 -11.23 -17.11
C PRO A 14 -3.05 -12.25 -15.95
N SER A 15 -4.00 -13.18 -16.06
CA SER A 15 -4.36 -14.14 -14.99
C SER A 15 -3.23 -15.14 -14.70
N ARG A 16 -2.64 -15.73 -15.76
CA ARG A 16 -1.56 -16.73 -15.62
C ARG A 16 -0.24 -16.14 -15.10
N ARG A 17 -0.05 -14.82 -15.21
CA ARG A 17 1.11 -14.12 -14.63
C ARG A 17 0.93 -13.92 -13.12
N PHE A 18 -0.28 -13.57 -12.70
CA PHE A 18 -0.65 -13.53 -11.28
C PHE A 18 -0.56 -14.90 -10.61
N ASP A 19 -0.92 -15.97 -11.31
CA ASP A 19 -0.80 -17.33 -10.77
C ASP A 19 0.64 -17.80 -10.62
N ARG A 20 1.54 -17.42 -11.56
CA ARG A 20 2.99 -17.65 -11.39
C ARG A 20 3.59 -16.83 -10.25
N LEU A 21 3.16 -15.59 -10.07
CA LEU A 21 3.55 -14.75 -8.92
C LEU A 21 2.99 -15.28 -7.60
N ARG A 22 1.78 -15.89 -7.60
CA ARG A 22 1.22 -16.63 -6.46
C ARG A 22 1.97 -17.93 -6.18
N ALA A 23 2.43 -18.65 -7.20
CA ALA A 23 3.15 -19.91 -7.07
C ALA A 23 4.59 -19.73 -6.57
N GLN A 24 5.25 -18.63 -6.96
CA GLN A 24 6.58 -18.25 -6.48
C GLN A 24 6.55 -17.52 -5.13
N TRP A 25 5.37 -17.37 -4.54
CA TRP A 25 5.14 -16.61 -3.30
C TRP A 25 5.59 -17.39 -2.05
N PRO A 26 6.62 -16.93 -1.32
CA PRO A 26 7.17 -17.64 -0.15
C PRO A 26 6.16 -17.84 0.99
N GLY A 27 5.11 -17.01 1.07
CA GLY A 27 4.07 -17.11 2.11
C GLY A 27 2.96 -18.12 1.82
N ALA A 28 2.99 -18.85 0.69
CA ALA A 28 2.04 -19.92 0.40
C ALA A 28 2.49 -21.26 1.02
N ALA A 29 3.79 -21.42 1.27
CA ALA A 29 4.37 -22.60 1.93
C ALA A 29 4.11 -22.63 3.45
N ASP A 30 3.86 -21.47 4.07
CA ASP A 30 3.63 -21.33 5.52
C ASP A 30 2.22 -21.79 5.98
N ARG A 31 1.40 -22.36 5.08
CA ARG A 31 0.05 -22.86 5.42
C ARG A 31 -0.11 -24.37 5.31
N ARG A 32 0.95 -25.11 4.98
CA ARG A 32 0.91 -26.58 4.91
C ARG A 32 2.17 -27.18 5.52
N GLY A 33 2.16 -27.38 6.83
CA GLY A 33 3.05 -28.34 7.48
C GLY A 33 3.66 -27.90 8.80
N GLY A 34 3.25 -28.60 9.86
CA GLY A 34 4.21 -29.03 10.88
C GLY A 34 4.22 -28.24 12.18
N GLY A 35 3.50 -28.75 13.18
CA GLY A 35 3.84 -28.51 14.58
C GLY A 35 5.30 -28.88 14.83
N GLY A 36 6.07 -27.91 15.29
CA GLY A 36 7.49 -28.07 15.54
C GLY A 36 8.02 -26.81 16.22
N ARG A 37 7.84 -26.75 17.54
CA ARG A 37 8.47 -25.76 18.43
C ARG A 37 9.95 -25.63 18.10
N ARG A 38 10.36 -24.52 17.47
CA ARG A 38 11.77 -24.08 17.40
C ARG A 38 11.86 -22.56 17.52
N GLY A 39 12.36 -22.15 18.70
CA GLY A 39 13.09 -20.92 19.01
C GLY A 39 12.72 -19.63 18.28
N GLY A 40 11.97 -18.75 18.97
CA GLY A 40 11.79 -17.35 18.62
C GLY A 40 13.06 -16.53 18.80
N ALA A 41 14.03 -16.70 17.90
CA ALA A 41 15.07 -15.71 17.68
C ALA A 41 14.59 -14.79 16.56
N LEU A 42 14.55 -13.47 16.83
CA LEU A 42 14.36 -12.42 15.84
C LEU A 42 15.20 -12.74 14.60
N ARG A 43 14.52 -13.17 13.54
CA ARG A 43 15.11 -13.45 12.24
C ARG A 43 15.59 -12.09 11.71
N LEU A 44 16.83 -11.74 12.05
CA LEU A 44 17.49 -10.50 11.65
C LEU A 44 17.15 -10.26 10.19
N ALA A 45 16.43 -9.17 9.92
CA ALA A 45 16.07 -8.79 8.57
C ALA A 45 17.37 -8.73 7.77
N ARG A 46 17.42 -9.42 6.62
CA ARG A 46 18.66 -9.51 5.85
C ARG A 46 19.10 -8.10 5.44
N PRO A 47 20.40 -7.79 5.41
CA PRO A 47 20.87 -6.45 5.03
C PRO A 47 20.26 -5.94 3.71
N GLY A 48 20.13 -6.82 2.72
CA GLY A 48 19.48 -6.49 1.44
C GLY A 48 17.98 -6.17 1.54
N ASP A 49 17.24 -6.87 2.41
CA ASP A 49 15.82 -6.60 2.62
C ASP A 49 15.61 -5.27 3.37
N ILE A 50 16.50 -4.97 4.34
CA ILE A 50 16.52 -3.67 5.03
C ILE A 50 16.80 -2.54 4.03
N ALA A 51 17.79 -2.71 3.15
CA ALA A 51 18.13 -1.70 2.13
C ALA A 51 16.95 -1.45 1.18
N ARG A 52 16.29 -2.52 0.71
CA ARG A 52 15.09 -2.43 -0.14
C ARG A 52 13.92 -1.75 0.58
N LEU A 53 13.70 -2.03 1.85
CA LEU A 53 12.69 -1.35 2.67
C LEU A 53 13.04 0.13 2.87
N GLY A 54 14.32 0.45 3.06
CA GLY A 54 14.82 1.82 3.11
C GLY A 54 14.54 2.60 1.82
N LEU A 55 14.74 1.96 0.66
CA LEU A 55 14.41 2.53 -0.65
C LEU A 55 12.90 2.76 -0.82
N LEU A 56 12.06 1.82 -0.38
CA LEU A 56 10.61 2.00 -0.41
C LEU A 56 10.15 3.10 0.56
N ALA A 57 10.76 3.20 1.74
CA ALA A 57 10.48 4.24 2.71
C ALA A 57 10.88 5.63 2.21
N SER A 58 12.07 5.78 1.61
CA SER A 58 12.50 7.05 1.01
C SER A 58 11.60 7.44 -0.15
N ALA A 59 11.26 6.50 -1.05
CA ALA A 59 10.30 6.74 -2.12
C ALA A 59 8.92 7.16 -1.59
N ALA A 60 8.45 6.55 -0.48
CA ALA A 60 7.19 6.91 0.15
C ALA A 60 7.19 8.35 0.65
N VAL A 61 8.28 8.78 1.30
CA VAL A 61 8.47 10.16 1.76
C VAL A 61 8.51 11.12 0.58
N VAL A 62 9.31 10.85 -0.45
CA VAL A 62 9.45 11.72 -1.62
C VAL A 62 8.09 11.91 -2.31
N LEU A 63 7.36 10.82 -2.57
CA LEU A 63 6.04 10.90 -3.19
C LEU A 63 5.01 11.63 -2.31
N PHE A 64 5.07 11.44 -0.99
CA PHE A 64 4.19 12.13 -0.05
C PHE A 64 4.46 13.64 0.01
N VAL A 65 5.73 14.05 0.01
CA VAL A 65 6.13 15.46 -0.03
C VAL A 65 5.80 16.08 -1.38
N PHE A 66 6.13 15.39 -2.47
CA PHE A 66 5.83 15.83 -3.84
C PHE A 66 4.33 16.08 -4.03
N GLU A 67 3.50 15.14 -3.61
CA GLU A 67 2.04 15.30 -3.58
C GLU A 67 1.60 16.50 -2.73
N SER A 68 2.33 16.78 -1.65
CA SER A 68 1.99 17.91 -0.78
C SER A 68 2.31 19.25 -1.41
N LEU A 69 3.22 19.31 -2.39
CA LEU A 69 3.59 20.50 -3.18
C LEU A 69 2.68 20.71 -4.39
N ALA A 70 2.00 19.67 -4.86
CA ALA A 70 1.10 19.78 -6.01
C ALA A 70 -0.12 20.67 -5.68
N PRO A 71 -0.60 21.50 -6.64
CA PRO A 71 -1.81 22.29 -6.45
C PRO A 71 -2.99 21.37 -6.20
N ARG A 72 -3.68 21.57 -5.07
CA ARG A 72 -4.77 20.69 -4.64
C ARG A 72 -6.12 21.31 -4.98
N PRO A 73 -7.03 20.57 -5.62
CA PRO A 73 -8.39 21.07 -5.87
C PRO A 73 -9.17 21.30 -4.57
N LEU A 74 -8.84 20.56 -3.50
CA LEU A 74 -9.39 20.75 -2.15
C LEU A 74 -8.26 20.66 -1.10
N PRO A 75 -8.27 21.48 -0.04
CA PRO A 75 -7.18 21.55 0.94
C PRO A 75 -6.81 20.21 1.58
N TRP A 76 -7.82 19.37 1.82
CA TRP A 76 -7.70 18.06 2.48
C TRP A 76 -7.55 16.89 1.51
N MET A 77 -7.77 17.08 0.20
CA MET A 77 -7.81 15.98 -0.75
C MET A 77 -6.42 15.67 -1.28
N LYS A 78 -5.98 14.44 -1.04
CA LYS A 78 -4.72 13.87 -1.52
C LYS A 78 -5.04 12.70 -2.45
N LEU A 79 -4.27 12.55 -3.52
CA LEU A 79 -4.27 11.41 -4.44
C LEU A 79 -3.77 10.12 -3.79
N GLY A 80 -3.02 10.19 -2.69
CA GLY A 80 -2.44 9.04 -2.02
C GLY A 80 -1.19 8.49 -2.69
N LEU A 81 -0.41 9.31 -3.40
CA LEU A 81 0.82 8.86 -4.11
C LEU A 81 1.82 8.23 -3.14
N GLY A 82 1.95 8.78 -1.93
CA GLY A 82 2.80 8.20 -0.87
C GLY A 82 2.36 6.80 -0.39
N ASN A 83 1.17 6.33 -0.74
CA ASN A 83 0.71 4.98 -0.41
C ASN A 83 1.17 3.91 -1.41
N LEU A 84 1.67 4.31 -2.59
CA LEU A 84 2.17 3.36 -3.59
C LEU A 84 3.32 2.50 -3.05
N PRO A 85 4.40 3.06 -2.46
CA PRO A 85 5.49 2.23 -1.95
C PRO A 85 5.08 1.41 -0.71
N VAL A 86 4.10 1.88 0.07
CA VAL A 86 3.51 1.11 1.18
C VAL A 86 2.81 -0.15 0.64
N LEU A 87 2.05 -0.01 -0.44
CA LEU A 87 1.38 -1.13 -1.09
C LEU A 87 2.38 -2.11 -1.73
N VAL A 88 3.43 -1.59 -2.37
CA VAL A 88 4.55 -2.41 -2.89
C VAL A 88 5.27 -3.15 -1.76
N ALA A 89 5.51 -2.49 -0.61
CA ALA A 89 6.09 -3.13 0.56
C ALA A 89 5.18 -4.23 1.13
N LEU A 90 3.86 -3.99 1.19
CA LEU A 90 2.88 -4.98 1.62
C LEU A 90 2.91 -6.22 0.72
N TRP A 91 3.09 -6.01 -0.59
CA TRP A 91 3.21 -7.08 -1.57
C TRP A 91 4.60 -7.68 -1.71
N SER A 92 5.65 -7.10 -1.14
CA SER A 92 7.02 -7.64 -1.28
C SER A 92 7.48 -8.31 0.01
N PHE A 93 7.18 -7.68 1.15
CA PHE A 93 7.72 -8.03 2.47
C PHE A 93 6.63 -8.34 3.50
N GLY A 94 5.36 -8.07 3.20
CA GLY A 94 4.22 -8.38 4.05
C GLY A 94 3.78 -7.21 4.95
N GLY A 95 2.92 -7.53 5.92
CA GLY A 95 2.20 -6.53 6.71
C GLY A 95 3.09 -5.65 7.58
N ALA A 96 3.92 -6.24 8.43
CA ALA A 96 4.74 -5.46 9.38
C ALA A 96 5.75 -4.53 8.69
N PRO A 97 6.50 -4.95 7.65
CA PRO A 97 7.38 -4.03 6.91
C PRO A 97 6.63 -2.91 6.19
N ALA A 98 5.43 -3.17 5.66
CA ALA A 98 4.60 -2.13 5.06
C ALA A 98 4.15 -1.08 6.08
N LEU A 99 3.82 -1.51 7.30
CA LEU A 99 3.50 -0.59 8.39
C LEU A 99 4.70 0.30 8.73
N ALA A 100 5.90 -0.28 8.79
CA ALA A 100 7.12 0.48 9.03
C ALA A 100 7.36 1.54 7.93
N VAL A 101 7.21 1.18 6.65
CA VAL A 101 7.31 2.14 5.53
C VAL A 101 6.27 3.25 5.66
N SER A 102 5.03 2.92 6.04
CA SER A 102 3.97 3.91 6.26
C SER A 102 4.26 4.84 7.45
N ALA A 103 4.79 4.29 8.54
CA ALA A 103 5.17 5.05 9.73
C ALA A 103 6.34 6.02 9.44
N VAL A 104 7.39 5.55 8.77
CA VAL A 104 8.51 6.40 8.34
C VAL A 104 8.01 7.53 7.44
N LYS A 105 7.18 7.22 6.44
CA LYS A 105 6.54 8.22 5.58
C LYS A 105 5.82 9.30 6.39
N LEU A 106 5.00 8.90 7.36
CA LEU A 106 4.21 9.81 8.17
C LEU A 106 5.09 10.67 9.10
N ILE A 107 6.06 10.07 9.79
CA ILE A 107 6.95 10.77 10.73
C ILE A 107 7.84 11.75 9.97
N VAL A 108 8.55 11.29 8.95
CA VAL A 108 9.46 12.13 8.17
C VAL A 108 8.69 13.17 7.37
N GLY A 109 7.55 12.81 6.77
CA GLY A 109 6.68 13.77 6.09
C GLY A 109 6.12 14.84 7.04
N GLY A 110 5.77 14.45 8.27
CA GLY A 110 5.33 15.38 9.31
C GLY A 110 6.44 16.32 9.79
N LEU A 111 7.68 15.82 9.90
CA LEU A 111 8.86 16.63 10.20
C LEU A 111 9.14 17.65 9.10
N ILE A 112 9.18 17.22 7.83
CA ILE A 112 9.43 18.09 6.68
C ILE A 112 8.34 19.16 6.55
N GLY A 113 7.07 18.78 6.78
CA GLY A 113 5.94 19.70 6.74
C GLY A 113 5.76 20.57 7.98
N GLY A 114 6.59 20.41 9.02
CA GLY A 114 6.48 21.15 10.28
C GLY A 114 5.23 20.84 11.12
N GLY A 115 4.52 19.75 10.82
CA GLY A 115 3.24 19.39 11.42
C GLY A 115 3.29 18.16 12.34
N LEU A 116 4.49 17.73 12.75
CA LEU A 116 4.66 16.57 13.63
C LEU A 116 3.87 16.78 14.94
N ALA A 117 3.19 15.72 15.39
CA ALA A 117 2.29 15.74 16.57
C ALA A 117 1.10 16.72 16.48
N GLY A 118 0.90 17.43 15.36
CA GLY A 118 -0.27 18.26 15.13
C GLY A 118 -1.52 17.43 14.78
N PRO A 119 -2.69 18.08 14.64
CA PRO A 119 -3.96 17.40 14.35
C PRO A 119 -3.92 16.59 13.06
N ALA A 120 -3.31 17.14 12.00
CA ALA A 120 -3.14 16.47 10.73
C ALA A 120 -2.27 15.21 10.83
N PHE A 121 -1.26 15.20 11.72
CA PHE A 121 -0.41 14.04 11.97
C PHE A 121 -1.19 12.93 12.68
N VAL A 122 -1.97 13.27 13.72
CA VAL A 122 -2.78 12.31 14.47
C VAL A 122 -3.89 11.71 13.60
N ILE A 123 -4.63 12.56 12.89
CA ILE A 123 -5.70 12.14 11.97
C ILE A 123 -5.11 11.29 10.84
N GLY A 124 -4.02 11.75 10.21
CA GLY A 124 -3.34 11.01 9.13
C GLY A 124 -2.74 9.69 9.61
N GLY A 125 -2.22 9.63 10.83
CA GLY A 125 -1.70 8.40 11.44
C GLY A 125 -2.79 7.39 11.73
N GLY A 126 -3.90 7.82 12.33
CA GLY A 126 -5.06 6.96 12.57
C GLY A 126 -5.67 6.44 11.27
N ALA A 127 -5.85 7.31 10.27
CA ALA A 127 -6.32 6.93 8.94
C ALA A 127 -5.35 5.97 8.23
N GLY A 128 -4.05 6.22 8.33
CA GLY A 128 -3.00 5.35 7.79
C GLY A 128 -3.00 3.96 8.44
N LEU A 129 -3.19 3.89 9.75
CA LEU A 129 -3.28 2.63 10.48
C LEU A 129 -4.55 1.85 10.10
N ALA A 130 -5.70 2.53 10.02
CA ALA A 130 -6.95 1.91 9.58
C ALA A 130 -6.84 1.36 8.14
N SER A 131 -6.22 2.12 7.24
CA SER A 131 -5.91 1.69 5.88
C SER A 131 -5.05 0.43 5.84
N TRP A 132 -3.96 0.42 6.62
CA TRP A 132 -3.08 -0.74 6.72
C TRP A 132 -3.81 -1.98 7.26
N LEU A 133 -4.60 -1.82 8.33
CA LEU A 133 -5.40 -2.89 8.90
C LEU A 133 -6.38 -3.46 7.87
N ALA A 134 -7.10 -2.60 7.15
CA ALA A 134 -8.03 -3.01 6.12
C ALA A 134 -7.33 -3.80 5.00
N MET A 135 -6.19 -3.31 4.49
CA MET A 135 -5.43 -4.00 3.45
C MET A 135 -4.94 -5.37 3.91
N VAL A 136 -4.42 -5.47 5.15
CA VAL A 136 -3.96 -6.73 5.73
C VAL A 136 -5.12 -7.70 5.94
N ALA A 137 -6.26 -7.23 6.45
CA ALA A 137 -7.45 -8.03 6.68
C ALA A 137 -8.01 -8.60 5.37
N VAL A 138 -8.22 -7.75 4.36
CA VAL A 138 -8.72 -8.16 3.03
C VAL A 138 -7.76 -9.17 2.39
N ARG A 139 -6.45 -8.94 2.49
CA ARG A 139 -5.45 -9.87 1.96
C ARG A 139 -5.47 -11.23 2.66
N ARG A 140 -5.75 -11.27 3.97
CA ARG A 140 -5.82 -12.53 4.74
C ARG A 140 -7.10 -13.31 4.48
N VAL A 141 -8.25 -12.62 4.48
CA VAL A 141 -9.58 -13.24 4.40
C VAL A 141 -9.98 -13.52 2.95
N ALA A 142 -9.69 -12.60 2.05
CA ALA A 142 -10.17 -12.62 0.66
C ALA A 142 -9.04 -12.45 -0.38
N GLY A 143 -7.80 -12.79 -0.02
CA GLY A 143 -6.63 -12.65 -0.90
C GLY A 143 -6.69 -13.47 -2.20
N ALA A 144 -7.57 -14.47 -2.28
CA ALA A 144 -7.83 -15.20 -3.52
C ALA A 144 -8.77 -14.44 -4.47
N LEU A 145 -9.63 -13.58 -3.92
CA LEU A 145 -10.69 -12.84 -4.63
C LEU A 145 -10.22 -11.45 -5.09
N PHE A 146 -9.34 -10.81 -4.32
CA PHE A 146 -8.90 -9.44 -4.60
C PHE A 146 -7.49 -9.36 -5.16
N SER A 147 -7.35 -8.60 -6.25
CA SER A 147 -6.07 -8.21 -6.83
C SER A 147 -5.37 -7.12 -6.00
N VAL A 148 -4.14 -6.76 -6.39
CA VAL A 148 -3.42 -5.59 -5.85
C VAL A 148 -4.29 -4.33 -5.90
N VAL A 149 -5.03 -4.16 -7.00
CA VAL A 149 -5.93 -3.02 -7.21
C VAL A 149 -7.09 -3.05 -6.21
N GLY A 150 -7.75 -4.20 -6.04
CA GLY A 150 -8.87 -4.32 -5.11
C GLY A 150 -8.48 -4.06 -3.65
N VAL A 151 -7.32 -4.57 -3.23
CA VAL A 151 -6.80 -4.29 -1.87
C VAL A 151 -6.43 -2.83 -1.69
N SER A 152 -5.86 -2.19 -2.72
CA SER A 152 -5.60 -0.75 -2.71
C SER A 152 -6.88 0.07 -2.54
N MET A 153 -7.95 -0.29 -3.25
CA MET A 153 -9.26 0.37 -3.13
C MET A 153 -9.83 0.24 -1.70
N TRP A 154 -9.80 -0.95 -1.11
CA TRP A 154 -10.20 -1.15 0.29
C TRP A 154 -9.35 -0.33 1.27
N GLY A 155 -8.04 -0.27 1.05
CA GLY A 155 -7.15 0.57 1.84
C GLY A 155 -7.49 2.06 1.71
N ALA A 156 -7.77 2.54 0.50
CA ALA A 156 -8.14 3.94 0.25
C ALA A 156 -9.49 4.31 0.88
N LEU A 157 -10.48 3.41 0.79
CA LEU A 157 -11.79 3.58 1.43
C LEU A 157 -11.65 3.69 2.95
N ALA A 158 -10.94 2.74 3.57
CA ALA A 158 -10.69 2.76 5.00
C ALA A 158 -9.93 4.04 5.43
N HIS A 159 -8.93 4.45 4.66
CA HIS A 159 -8.18 5.68 4.94
C HIS A 159 -9.10 6.91 4.94
N GLN A 160 -9.89 7.10 3.89
CA GLN A 160 -10.73 8.29 3.74
C GLN A 160 -11.88 8.32 4.76
N LEU A 161 -12.50 7.18 5.04
CA LEU A 161 -13.56 7.08 6.06
C LEU A 161 -13.01 7.35 7.47
N SER A 162 -11.86 6.76 7.83
CA SER A 162 -11.23 7.00 9.12
C SER A 162 -10.70 8.43 9.23
N GLN A 163 -10.14 9.01 8.16
CA GLN A 163 -9.73 10.41 8.14
C GLN A 163 -10.91 11.34 8.42
N LEU A 164 -12.06 11.09 7.80
CA LEU A 164 -13.26 11.90 8.01
C LEU A 164 -13.84 11.72 9.43
N ALA A 165 -13.89 10.48 9.93
CA ALA A 165 -14.36 10.20 11.28
C ALA A 165 -13.46 10.84 12.36
N LEU A 166 -12.14 10.73 12.21
CA LEU A 166 -11.18 11.34 13.13
C LEU A 166 -11.20 12.88 13.03
N ALA A 167 -11.37 13.43 11.82
CA ALA A 167 -11.57 14.86 11.64
C ALA A 167 -12.86 15.36 12.32
N HIS A 168 -13.94 14.59 12.24
CA HIS A 168 -15.18 14.88 12.96
C HIS A 168 -14.98 14.89 14.47
N LEU A 169 -14.28 13.89 15.03
CA LEU A 169 -13.98 13.85 16.46
C LEU A 169 -13.12 15.04 16.92
N TYR A 170 -12.23 15.53 16.05
CA TYR A 170 -11.38 16.68 16.36
C TYR A 170 -12.11 18.02 16.24
N ILE A 171 -12.93 18.22 15.21
CA ILE A 171 -13.59 19.49 14.87
C ILE A 171 -14.97 19.63 15.53
N GLY A 172 -15.66 18.52 15.82
CA GLY A 172 -16.98 18.49 16.43
C GLY A 172 -18.15 18.78 15.48
N GLN A 173 -17.92 18.87 14.16
CA GLN A 173 -18.95 19.22 13.19
C GLN A 173 -19.48 17.99 12.43
N ALA A 174 -20.78 17.73 12.54
CA ALA A 174 -21.43 16.62 11.83
C ALA A 174 -21.59 16.85 10.31
N SER A 175 -21.52 18.12 9.86
CA SER A 175 -21.58 18.50 8.43
C SER A 175 -20.49 17.83 7.58
N LEU A 176 -19.39 17.40 8.21
CA LEU A 176 -18.31 16.66 7.56
C LEU A 176 -18.80 15.34 6.93
N PHE A 177 -19.81 14.67 7.50
CA PHE A 177 -20.35 13.45 6.90
C PHE A 177 -21.06 13.68 5.56
N GLY A 178 -21.43 14.93 5.24
CA GLY A 178 -21.87 15.31 3.90
C GLY A 178 -20.78 15.10 2.82
N LEU A 179 -19.51 15.01 3.22
CA LEU A 179 -18.39 14.71 2.32
C LEU A 179 -18.20 13.22 2.05
N VAL A 180 -18.92 12.32 2.74
CA VAL A 180 -18.77 10.86 2.55
C VAL A 180 -18.92 10.42 1.09
N PRO A 181 -19.96 10.86 0.33
CA PRO A 181 -20.10 10.44 -1.07
C PRO A 181 -18.88 10.82 -1.92
N LEU A 182 -18.38 12.05 -1.74
CA LEU A 182 -17.18 12.54 -2.43
C LEU A 182 -15.92 11.80 -1.97
N ALA A 183 -15.80 11.53 -0.67
CA ALA A 183 -14.68 10.79 -0.08
C ALA A 183 -14.60 9.36 -0.61
N LEU A 184 -15.74 8.69 -0.76
CA LEU A 184 -15.83 7.34 -1.34
C LEU A 184 -15.45 7.34 -2.83
N LEU A 185 -15.99 8.28 -3.61
CA LEU A 185 -15.66 8.39 -5.04
C LEU A 185 -14.15 8.62 -5.24
N THR A 186 -13.58 9.58 -4.51
CA THR A 186 -12.16 9.91 -4.59
C THR A 186 -11.28 8.78 -4.06
N ALA A 187 -11.72 8.04 -3.03
CA ALA A 187 -11.05 6.83 -2.55
C ALA A 187 -11.00 5.72 -3.61
N LEU A 188 -12.09 5.48 -4.33
CA LEU A 188 -12.14 4.46 -5.38
C LEU A 188 -11.24 4.83 -6.56
N LEU A 189 -11.28 6.10 -6.99
CA LEU A 189 -10.45 6.59 -8.09
C LEU A 189 -8.96 6.56 -7.74
N SER A 190 -8.58 7.15 -6.59
CA SER A 190 -7.19 7.14 -6.11
C SER A 190 -6.70 5.72 -5.84
N GLY A 191 -7.48 4.93 -5.08
CA GLY A 191 -7.15 3.55 -4.75
C GLY A 191 -6.98 2.68 -6.00
N GLY A 192 -7.84 2.86 -7.01
CA GLY A 192 -7.72 2.18 -8.30
C GLY A 192 -6.46 2.57 -9.05
N LEU A 193 -6.18 3.88 -9.17
CA LEU A 193 -4.98 4.40 -9.83
C LEU A 193 -3.70 3.91 -9.16
N ILE A 194 -3.59 4.09 -7.84
CA ILE A 194 -2.44 3.65 -7.04
C ILE A 194 -2.28 2.14 -7.12
N GLY A 195 -3.39 1.39 -7.10
CA GLY A 195 -3.38 -0.05 -7.24
C GLY A 195 -2.84 -0.52 -8.59
N LEU A 196 -3.22 0.16 -9.68
CA LEU A 196 -2.73 -0.14 -11.03
C LEU A 196 -1.24 0.18 -11.16
N LEU A 197 -0.81 1.32 -10.64
CA LEU A 197 0.60 1.71 -10.62
C LEU A 197 1.44 0.75 -9.77
N ALA A 198 0.94 0.31 -8.62
CA ALA A 198 1.61 -0.69 -7.79
C ALA A 198 1.72 -2.04 -8.51
N TRP A 199 0.66 -2.49 -9.19
CA TRP A 199 0.71 -3.69 -10.02
C TRP A 199 1.80 -3.59 -11.10
N TRP A 200 1.84 -2.48 -11.84
CA TRP A 200 2.84 -2.26 -12.87
C TRP A 200 4.26 -2.22 -12.27
N THR A 201 4.44 -1.52 -11.15
CA THR A 201 5.71 -1.43 -10.43
C THR A 201 6.19 -2.80 -9.99
N LEU A 202 5.34 -3.61 -9.36
CA LEU A 202 5.66 -4.98 -8.95
C LEU A 202 6.05 -5.86 -10.15
N ALA A 203 5.38 -5.69 -11.29
CA ALA A 203 5.72 -6.42 -12.51
C ALA A 203 7.10 -6.04 -13.07
N GLN A 204 7.53 -4.77 -12.95
CA GLN A 204 8.89 -4.35 -13.34
C GLN A 204 9.94 -4.84 -12.33
N LEU A 205 9.64 -4.71 -11.03
CA LEU A 205 10.51 -5.19 -9.96
C LEU A 205 10.78 -6.70 -10.09
N ALA A 206 9.76 -7.49 -10.47
CA ALA A 206 9.93 -8.91 -10.70
C ALA A 206 10.93 -9.23 -11.85
N LYS A 207 10.97 -8.42 -12.92
CA LYS A 207 11.87 -8.64 -14.06
C LYS A 207 13.35 -8.45 -13.70
N ILE A 208 13.63 -7.56 -12.76
CA ILE A 208 15.00 -7.25 -12.31
C ILE A 208 15.44 -8.09 -11.12
N GLY A 209 14.66 -9.11 -10.74
CA GLY A 209 14.97 -9.97 -9.60
C GLY A 209 14.89 -9.23 -8.26
N TRP A 210 13.90 -8.33 -8.09
CA TRP A 210 13.77 -7.52 -6.86
C TRP A 210 13.70 -8.34 -5.57
N LEU A 211 13.21 -9.59 -5.62
CA LEU A 211 13.21 -10.51 -4.48
C LEU A 211 14.17 -11.69 -4.69
N ASP A 212 14.94 -11.68 -5.78
CA ASP A 212 15.94 -12.71 -6.03
C ASP A 212 17.01 -12.64 -4.95
N ARG A 213 17.31 -13.84 -4.44
CA ARG A 213 18.33 -14.08 -3.42
C ARG A 213 19.64 -14.28 -4.17
N ARG A 214 20.34 -13.19 -4.45
CA ARG A 214 21.76 -13.24 -4.84
C ARG A 214 22.60 -12.83 -3.64
#